data_AF-A0A650CPB8-F1
#
_entry.id   AF-A0A650CPB8-F1
#
_cell.length_a   1.000
_cell.length_b   1.000
_cell.length_c   1.000
_cell.angle_alpha   90.00
_cell.angle_beta   90.00
_cell.angle_gamma   90.00
#
_symmetry.space_group_name_H-M   'P 1'
#
loop_
_entity.id
_entity.type
_entity.pdbx_description
1 polymer ?
#
loop_
_entity_poly.entity_id
_entity_poly.type
_entity_poly.pdbx_seq_one_letter_code
_entity_poly.pdbx_strand_id
1 'polypeptide(L)'
;MNIKYKVRLPQHFVTREEFEKNKKFYGYCPVKMGERVLIHPNGILRVCSSLLSLIHHIANYDDKKITWEEYQNETVNHKMNEYTPCTNQINLYFDNYVPLCFSFKPDQDEIVWNMLRQEKPNGWVD
;
A
#
# COMPACT_ATOMS: atom_id res chain seq x y z
N MET A 1 -15.05 10.42 31.83
CA MET A 1 -14.26 10.87 30.66
C MET A 1 -14.48 9.87 29.55
N ASN A 2 -15.02 10.30 28.41
CA ASN A 2 -15.21 9.45 27.24
C ASN A 2 -14.02 9.67 26.30
N ILE A 3 -13.02 8.80 26.34
CA ILE A 3 -11.83 8.93 25.50
C ILE A 3 -12.20 8.39 24.12
N LYS A 4 -12.34 9.27 23.13
CA LYS A 4 -12.46 8.86 21.72
C LYS A 4 -11.06 8.49 21.21
N TYR A 5 -10.86 7.21 20.91
CA TYR A 5 -9.66 6.74 20.21
C TYR A 5 -9.92 6.77 18.71
N LYS A 6 -9.04 7.43 17.95
CA LYS A 6 -9.04 7.32 16.49
C LYS A 6 -8.45 5.96 16.13
N VAL A 7 -9.30 5.00 15.79
CA VAL A 7 -8.87 3.63 15.48
C VAL A 7 -8.45 3.54 14.02
N ARG A 8 -7.27 2.95 13.79
CA ARG A 8 -6.72 2.65 12.47
C ARG A 8 -7.27 1.33 11.96
N LEU A 9 -8.38 1.38 11.21
CA LEU A 9 -8.94 0.18 10.60
C LEU A 9 -8.46 0.04 9.14
N PRO A 10 -7.72 -1.03 8.80
CA PRO A 10 -7.41 -1.31 7.41
C PRO A 10 -8.65 -1.77 6.66
N GLN A 11 -8.84 -1.26 5.45
CA GLN A 11 -9.84 -1.76 4.51
C GLN A 11 -9.11 -2.60 3.46
N HIS A 12 -9.39 -3.91 3.44
CA HIS A 12 -8.68 -4.85 2.57
C HIS A 12 -9.35 -5.11 1.23
N PHE A 13 -10.65 -4.85 1.11
CA PHE A 13 -11.43 -5.20 -0.08
C PHE A 13 -12.45 -4.13 -0.40
N VAL A 14 -12.73 -3.99 -1.69
CA VAL A 14 -13.86 -3.25 -2.26
C VAL A 14 -14.43 -4.06 -3.40
N THR A 15 -15.65 -3.76 -3.82
CA THR A 15 -16.17 -4.33 -5.06
C THR A 15 -15.37 -3.81 -6.24
N ARG A 16 -15.34 -4.58 -7.34
CA ARG A 16 -14.72 -4.16 -8.59
C ARG A 16 -15.31 -2.85 -9.10
N GLU A 17 -16.64 -2.68 -9.03
CA GLU A 17 -17.32 -1.44 -9.41
C GLU A 17 -16.79 -0.24 -8.62
N GLU A 18 -16.66 -0.36 -7.30
CA GLU A 18 -16.20 0.70 -6.43
C GLU A 18 -14.73 1.07 -6.71
N PHE A 19 -13.88 0.07 -6.95
CA PHE A 19 -12.50 0.30 -7.38
C PHE A 19 -12.43 1.10 -8.68
N GLU A 20 -13.23 0.73 -9.67
CA GLU A 20 -13.25 1.38 -10.98
C GLU A 20 -13.70 2.84 -10.89
N LYS A 21 -14.63 3.17 -9.99
CA LYS A 21 -15.08 4.55 -9.73
C LYS A 21 -13.96 5.47 -9.25
N ASN A 22 -13.03 4.96 -8.45
CA ASN A 22 -11.94 5.76 -7.90
C ASN A 22 -10.62 4.98 -7.79
N LYS A 23 -10.07 4.61 -8.94
CA LYS A 23 -8.82 3.84 -9.01
C LYS A 23 -7.66 4.55 -8.32
N LYS A 24 -7.57 5.87 -8.40
CA LYS A 24 -6.46 6.62 -7.78
C LYS A 24 -6.43 6.41 -6.26
N PHE A 25 -7.58 6.47 -5.61
CA PHE A 25 -7.70 6.29 -4.17
C PHE A 25 -7.48 4.82 -3.79
N TYR A 26 -8.24 3.91 -4.38
CA TYR A 26 -8.20 2.48 -4.03
C TYR A 26 -6.94 1.76 -4.54
N GLY A 27 -6.34 2.22 -5.63
CA GLY A 27 -5.08 1.72 -6.19
C GLY A 27 -3.83 2.18 -5.43
N TYR A 28 -4.01 2.78 -4.25
CA TYR A 28 -2.92 3.13 -3.34
C TYR A 28 -1.99 1.94 -3.07
N CYS A 29 -0.69 2.18 -3.24
CA CYS A 29 0.36 1.25 -2.87
C CYS A 29 1.60 2.04 -2.44
N PRO A 30 2.17 1.79 -1.26
CA PRO A 30 3.37 2.50 -0.80
C PRO A 30 4.55 2.39 -1.78
N VAL A 31 4.66 1.25 -2.49
CA VAL A 31 5.67 1.02 -3.53
C VAL A 31 5.53 2.02 -4.68
N LYS A 32 4.30 2.31 -5.12
CA LYS A 32 4.02 3.23 -6.22
C LYS A 32 4.11 4.70 -5.80
N MET A 33 3.75 4.97 -4.55
CA MET A 33 3.78 6.32 -3.98
C MET A 33 5.19 6.77 -3.59
N GLY A 34 6.11 5.83 -3.33
CA GLY A 34 7.45 6.15 -2.82
C GLY A 34 7.43 6.77 -1.42
N GLU A 35 6.37 6.53 -0.64
CA GLU A 35 6.11 7.26 0.61
C GLU A 35 6.89 6.72 1.83
N ARG A 36 7.38 5.48 1.77
CA ARG A 36 8.03 4.83 2.92
C ARG A 36 8.97 3.71 2.48
N VAL A 37 9.87 3.36 3.38
CA VAL A 37 10.72 2.17 3.32
C VAL A 37 10.72 1.50 4.70
N LEU A 38 10.79 0.16 4.71
CA LEU A 38 10.96 -0.67 5.89
C LEU A 38 12.41 -1.12 5.91
N ILE A 39 13.14 -0.74 6.95
CA ILE A 39 14.55 -1.10 7.12
C ILE A 39 14.63 -2.18 8.19
N HIS A 40 15.08 -3.37 7.80
CA HIS A 40 15.22 -4.51 8.69
C HIS A 40 16.57 -4.45 9.44
N PRO A 41 16.69 -5.06 10.63
CA PRO A 41 17.94 -5.06 11.41
C PRO A 41 19.16 -5.67 10.70
N ASN A 42 18.93 -6.50 9.69
CA ASN A 42 19.97 -7.14 8.89
C ASN A 42 20.33 -6.36 7.61
N GLY A 43 19.92 -5.09 7.51
CA GLY A 43 20.23 -4.24 6.36
C GLY A 43 19.27 -4.40 5.17
N ILE A 44 18.31 -5.32 5.19
CA ILE A 44 17.36 -5.47 4.08
C ILE A 44 16.37 -4.30 4.06
N LEU A 45 16.22 -3.65 2.90
CA LEU A 45 15.26 -2.59 2.61
C LEU A 45 14.08 -3.16 1.83
N ARG A 46 12.87 -2.94 2.35
CA ARG A 46 11.60 -3.39 1.78
C ARG A 46 10.60 -2.25 1.72
N VAL A 47 9.51 -2.42 1.00
CA VAL A 47 8.39 -1.46 1.06
C VAL A 47 7.08 -2.17 1.37
N CYS A 48 6.87 -3.35 0.79
CA CYS A 48 5.63 -4.09 0.93
C CYS A 48 5.59 -4.93 2.20
N SER A 49 4.64 -4.63 3.09
CA SER A 49 4.43 -5.40 4.32
C SER A 49 3.98 -6.84 4.08
N SER A 50 3.41 -7.16 2.91
CA SER A 50 3.02 -8.54 2.59
C SER A 50 4.21 -9.43 2.22
N LEU A 51 5.40 -8.85 2.03
CA LEU A 51 6.60 -9.58 1.60
C LEU A 51 7.61 -9.77 2.73
N LEU A 52 7.34 -9.31 3.96
CA LEU A 52 8.29 -9.28 5.08
C LEU A 52 9.02 -10.61 5.34
N SER A 53 8.34 -11.74 5.16
CA SER A 53 8.87 -13.09 5.40
C SER A 53 9.34 -13.80 4.12
N LEU A 54 9.40 -13.09 2.99
CA LEU A 54 9.80 -13.63 1.69
C LEU A 54 11.19 -13.15 1.29
N ILE A 55 11.76 -13.73 0.23
CA ILE A 55 13.07 -13.34 -0.30
C ILE A 55 13.07 -11.97 -1.00
N HIS A 56 11.89 -11.48 -1.39
CA HIS A 56 11.76 -10.27 -2.20
C HIS A 56 12.07 -8.99 -1.41
N HIS A 57 12.96 -8.15 -1.92
CA HIS A 57 13.36 -6.90 -1.28
C HIS A 57 13.78 -5.87 -2.35
N ILE A 58 13.88 -4.59 -2.00
CA ILE A 58 14.23 -3.55 -2.98
C ILE A 58 15.73 -3.28 -3.00
N ALA A 59 16.37 -3.31 -1.83
CA ALA A 59 17.79 -3.09 -1.70
C ALA A 59 18.32 -3.71 -0.41
N ASN A 60 19.65 -3.81 -0.32
CA ASN A 60 20.36 -4.17 0.90
C ASN A 60 21.33 -3.05 1.25
N TYR A 61 21.37 -2.66 2.52
CA TYR A 61 22.37 -1.79 3.08
C TYR A 61 23.40 -2.65 3.83
N ASP A 62 24.61 -2.70 3.29
CA ASP A 62 25.79 -3.01 4.09
C ASP A 62 26.30 -1.69 4.70
N ASP A 63 27.05 -1.73 5.82
CA ASP A 63 27.51 -0.55 6.61
C ASP A 63 28.24 0.57 5.81
N LYS A 64 28.33 0.47 4.48
CA LYS A 64 29.00 1.40 3.58
C LYS A 64 28.15 1.82 2.38
N LYS A 65 27.20 1.00 1.91
CA LYS A 65 26.43 1.31 0.69
C LYS A 65 25.08 0.60 0.62
N ILE A 66 24.19 1.22 -0.16
CA ILE A 66 22.95 0.58 -0.63
C ILE A 66 23.24 -0.12 -1.96
N THR A 67 22.91 -1.41 -2.04
CA THR A 67 22.93 -2.20 -3.27
C THR A 67 21.49 -2.56 -3.63
N TRP A 68 21.03 -2.18 -4.82
CA TRP A 68 19.67 -2.46 -5.29
C TRP A 68 19.54 -3.92 -5.75
N GLU A 69 18.42 -4.55 -5.40
CA GLU A 69 18.11 -5.91 -5.84
C GLU A 69 17.59 -5.86 -7.29
N GLU A 70 18.10 -6.71 -8.17
CA GLU A 70 17.73 -6.72 -9.59
C GLU A 70 16.73 -7.83 -9.92
N TYR A 71 16.87 -9.00 -9.31
CA TYR A 71 16.13 -10.21 -9.70
C TYR A 71 14.93 -10.47 -8.80
N GLN A 72 15.12 -10.41 -7.49
CA GLN A 72 14.07 -10.64 -6.49
C GLN A 72 13.44 -9.33 -6.02
N ASN A 73 13.36 -8.33 -6.91
CA ASN A 73 12.91 -7.01 -6.52
C ASN A 73 11.38 -6.97 -6.33
N GLU A 74 10.91 -6.38 -5.23
CA GLU A 74 9.47 -6.26 -4.93
C GLU A 74 8.69 -5.55 -6.04
N THR A 75 9.36 -4.71 -6.84
CA THR A 75 8.75 -3.87 -7.88
C THR A 75 8.55 -4.60 -9.22
N VAL A 76 9.16 -5.77 -9.44
CA VAL A 76 9.17 -6.46 -10.76
C VAL A 76 7.78 -6.67 -11.35
N ASN A 77 6.83 -7.06 -10.50
CA ASN A 77 5.45 -7.35 -10.92
C ASN A 77 4.51 -6.14 -10.81
N HIS A 78 5.02 -4.99 -10.38
CA HIS A 78 4.21 -3.78 -10.22
C HIS A 78 4.08 -3.03 -11.54
N LYS A 79 2.83 -2.74 -11.91
CA LYS A 79 2.55 -1.70 -12.90
C LYS A 79 2.71 -0.33 -12.26
N MET A 80 3.92 0.21 -12.28
CA MET A 80 4.30 1.40 -11.51
C MET A 80 3.49 2.65 -11.86
N ASN A 81 3.07 2.78 -13.13
CA ASN A 81 2.34 3.95 -13.63
C ASN A 81 0.82 3.74 -13.71
N GLU A 82 0.30 2.62 -13.20
CA GLU A 82 -1.13 2.29 -13.25
C GLU A 82 -1.70 2.13 -11.84
N TYR A 83 -2.93 2.59 -11.63
CA TYR A 83 -3.69 2.32 -10.42
C TYR A 83 -4.39 0.96 -10.52
N THR A 84 -3.71 -0.08 -10.07
CA THR A 84 -4.19 -1.47 -10.07
C THR A 84 -4.59 -1.92 -8.67
N PRO A 85 -5.40 -2.98 -8.53
CA PRO A 85 -5.53 -3.71 -7.27
C PRO A 85 -4.16 -4.16 -6.74
N CYS A 86 -4.13 -4.59 -5.48
CA CYS A 86 -2.90 -5.00 -4.81
C CYS A 86 -2.17 -6.12 -5.56
N THR A 87 -1.01 -5.81 -6.16
CA THR A 87 -0.19 -6.75 -6.93
C THR A 87 0.11 -8.05 -6.18
N ASN A 88 0.45 -7.97 -4.90
CA ASN A 88 0.82 -9.13 -4.10
C ASN A 88 -0.37 -9.95 -3.57
N GLN A 89 -1.61 -9.53 -3.88
CA GLN A 89 -2.83 -10.25 -3.51
C GLN A 89 -3.71 -10.60 -4.72
N ILE A 90 -3.44 -10.03 -5.90
CA ILE A 90 -4.34 -10.10 -7.06
C ILE A 90 -4.55 -11.51 -7.61
N ASN A 91 -3.61 -12.44 -7.33
CA ASN A 91 -3.69 -13.83 -7.78
C ASN A 91 -4.63 -14.69 -6.90
N LEU A 92 -5.18 -14.12 -5.83
CA LEU A 92 -6.17 -14.79 -5.00
C LEU A 92 -7.58 -14.53 -5.56
N TYR A 93 -8.44 -15.55 -5.51
CA TYR A 93 -9.81 -15.45 -6.02
C TYR A 93 -10.72 -14.81 -4.97
N PHE A 94 -11.35 -13.68 -5.32
CA PHE A 94 -12.26 -12.93 -4.46
C PHE A 94 -13.60 -12.60 -5.13
N ASP A 95 -14.00 -13.38 -6.15
CA ASP A 95 -15.24 -13.15 -6.91
C ASP A 95 -15.34 -11.69 -7.43
N ASN A 96 -16.38 -10.94 -7.03
CA ASN A 96 -16.59 -9.54 -7.43
C ASN A 96 -15.80 -8.51 -6.61
N TYR A 97 -14.98 -8.94 -5.66
CA TYR A 97 -14.12 -8.07 -4.86
C TYR A 97 -12.71 -7.97 -5.45
N VAL A 98 -12.07 -6.84 -5.19
CA VAL A 98 -10.65 -6.63 -5.51
C VAL A 98 -9.87 -6.31 -4.23
N PRO A 99 -8.65 -6.85 -4.08
CA PRO A 99 -7.83 -6.59 -2.91
C PRO A 99 -7.20 -5.20 -2.98
N LEU A 100 -7.27 -4.49 -1.85
CA LEU A 100 -6.55 -3.25 -1.58
C LEU A 100 -5.24 -3.55 -0.85
N CYS A 101 -4.34 -2.57 -0.78
CA CYS A 101 -3.11 -2.72 -0.01
C CYS A 101 -3.44 -2.97 1.48
N PHE A 102 -2.72 -3.86 2.19
CA PHE A 102 -2.81 -4.02 3.65
C PHE A 102 -2.54 -2.72 4.43
N SER A 103 -1.84 -1.79 3.78
CA SER A 103 -1.56 -0.45 4.31
C SER A 103 -2.61 0.58 3.95
N PHE A 104 -3.64 0.20 3.19
CA PHE A 104 -4.77 1.05 2.89
C PHE A 104 -5.60 1.26 4.15
N LYS A 105 -5.36 2.41 4.79
CA LYS A 105 -5.98 2.83 6.04
C LYS A 105 -6.46 4.26 5.83
N PRO A 106 -7.55 4.45 5.07
CA PRO A 106 -8.02 5.79 4.73
C PRO A 106 -8.44 6.57 5.99
N ASP A 107 -8.60 7.88 5.82
CA ASP A 107 -9.12 8.79 6.84
C ASP A 107 -8.25 8.91 8.11
N GLN A 108 -6.97 8.54 8.00
CA GLN A 108 -5.95 8.81 9.01
C GLN A 108 -5.28 10.18 8.77
N ASP A 109 -4.50 10.65 9.74
CA ASP A 109 -3.89 11.99 9.71
C ASP A 109 -2.59 12.06 8.89
N GLU A 110 -2.16 10.97 8.25
CA GLU A 110 -1.00 10.93 7.37
C GLU A 110 -1.22 11.73 6.08
N ILE A 111 -0.15 12.39 5.62
CA ILE A 111 -0.14 13.25 4.43
C ILE A 111 -0.66 12.56 3.18
N VAL A 112 -0.40 11.26 3.03
CA VAL A 112 -0.82 10.51 1.84
C VAL A 112 -2.35 10.47 1.70
N TRP A 113 -3.08 10.38 2.80
CA TRP A 113 -4.54 10.40 2.76
C TRP A 113 -5.04 11.79 2.37
N ASN A 114 -4.40 12.85 2.86
CA ASN A 114 -4.72 14.22 2.47
C ASN A 114 -4.53 14.44 0.96
N MET A 115 -3.49 13.81 0.36
CA MET A 115 -3.20 13.90 -1.08
C MET A 115 -4.13 13.04 -1.94
N LEU A 116 -4.61 11.91 -1.41
CA LEU A 116 -5.46 10.96 -2.12
C LEU A 116 -6.95 11.23 -1.93
N ARG A 117 -7.34 11.99 -0.91
CA ARG A 117 -8.72 12.44 -0.70
C ARG A 117 -9.20 13.15 -1.96
N GLN A 118 -10.25 12.60 -2.57
CA GLN A 118 -11.12 13.35 -3.44
C GLN A 118 -12.13 14.08 -2.56
N GLU A 119 -12.60 15.26 -2.98
CA GLU A 119 -13.79 15.86 -2.39
C GLU A 119 -14.92 14.83 -2.47
N LYS A 120 -15.36 14.29 -1.31
CA LYS A 120 -16.53 13.40 -1.28
C LYS A 120 -17.74 14.27 -1.67
N PRO A 121 -18.60 13.89 -2.64
CA PRO A 121 -19.82 14.64 -2.93
C PRO A 121 -20.78 14.69 -1.73
N ASN A 122 -20.58 13.82 -0.73
CA ASN A 122 -21.53 13.57 0.35
C ASN A 122 -20.96 13.92 1.75
N GLY A 123 -19.87 14.68 1.85
CA GLY A 123 -19.53 15.40 3.08
C GLY A 123 -19.40 14.58 4.37
N TRP A 124 -19.00 13.31 4.32
CA TRP A 124 -18.77 12.55 5.55
C TRP A 124 -17.48 13.00 6.22
N VAL A 125 -17.66 14.01 7.08
CA VAL A 125 -16.91 14.30 8.28
C VAL A 125 -17.50 13.43 9.38
N ASP A 126 -16.65 12.65 10.05
CA ASP A 126 -16.81 12.32 11.47
C ASP A 126 -15.47 12.59 12.17
#